data_AF-A0AAD8DNX0-F1
#
_entry.id   AF-A0AAD8DNX0-F1
#
_cell.length_a   1.000
_cell.length_b   1.000
_cell.length_c   1.000
_cell.angle_alpha   90.00
_cell.angle_beta   90.00
_cell.angle_gamma   90.00
#
_symmetry.space_group_name_H-M   'P 1'
#
loop_
_entity.id
_entity.type
_entity.pdbx_description
1 polymer ?
#
loop_
_entity_poly.entity_id
_entity_poly.type
_entity_poly.pdbx_seq_one_letter_code
_entity_poly.pdbx_strand_id
1 'polypeptide(L)'
;MPKVILFLCVASLAVDSYYCWITDINTKMLSQTVNGYSSDRPNDEMENDESDGENRINLLIFPGTKWCGPGNVADNYDDLGVEAEADACCRDHDHCPDLIPGGESKHNLTNESFYTRLNCSCDDKFHDCLKSSNTKTAKYIGVIYFNTLQTKCFRKDYPTTECIKKGGWFKTKCLEYAYNTTEDKQYQWFDVQDF
;
A
#
# COMPACT_ATOMS: atom_id res chain seq x y z
N MET A 1 -0.34 -22.70 -35.77
CA MET A 1 0.98 -23.00 -35.15
C MET A 1 0.76 -23.00 -33.64
N PRO A 2 1.19 -24.05 -32.93
CA PRO A 2 0.58 -24.47 -31.67
C PRO A 2 1.01 -23.61 -30.48
N LYS A 3 0.11 -23.48 -29.51
CA LYS A 3 0.32 -22.84 -28.20
C LYS A 3 1.22 -23.73 -27.33
N VAL A 4 2.36 -23.23 -26.89
CA VAL A 4 3.21 -23.89 -25.90
C VAL A 4 2.84 -23.33 -24.53
N ILE A 5 2.07 -24.08 -23.75
CA ILE A 5 1.87 -23.85 -22.32
C ILE A 5 2.89 -24.73 -21.61
N LEU A 6 3.90 -24.13 -20.99
CA LEU A 6 4.88 -24.87 -20.21
C LEU A 6 4.40 -24.95 -18.75
N PHE A 7 3.66 -26.01 -18.42
CA PHE A 7 3.41 -26.40 -17.04
C PHE A 7 4.67 -27.06 -16.48
N LEU A 8 5.39 -26.38 -15.59
CA LEU A 8 6.37 -27.03 -14.72
C LEU A 8 5.69 -27.36 -13.39
N CYS A 9 4.90 -28.45 -13.40
CA CYS A 9 4.57 -29.16 -12.17
C CYS A 9 5.69 -30.14 -11.90
N VAL A 10 6.41 -29.97 -10.78
CA VAL A 10 7.30 -31.04 -10.29
C VAL A 10 6.39 -32.07 -9.62
N ALA A 11 6.10 -33.16 -10.33
CA ALA A 11 5.41 -34.31 -9.75
C ALA A 11 6.41 -35.08 -8.88
N SER A 12 6.37 -34.87 -7.57
CA SER A 12 6.97 -35.81 -6.62
C SER A 12 5.92 -36.88 -6.30
N LEU A 13 6.24 -38.14 -6.59
CA LEU A 13 5.41 -39.30 -6.24
C LEU A 13 5.53 -39.59 -4.74
N ALA A 14 5.06 -38.69 -3.89
CA ALA A 14 4.73 -38.96 -2.50
C ALA A 14 3.95 -37.77 -1.91
N VAL A 15 2.70 -38.06 -1.53
CA VAL A 15 1.77 -37.26 -0.72
C VAL A 15 1.17 -36.00 -1.37
N ASP A 16 -0.16 -35.97 -1.45
CA ASP A 16 -0.99 -34.90 -1.98
C ASP A 16 -0.73 -33.55 -1.29
N SER A 17 -0.04 -32.63 -1.96
CA SER A 17 -0.20 -31.20 -1.76
C SER A 17 0.32 -30.43 -2.97
N TYR A 18 -0.59 -29.78 -3.70
CA TYR A 18 -0.24 -28.89 -4.81
C TYR A 18 0.35 -27.59 -4.25
N TYR A 19 1.68 -27.50 -4.18
CA TYR A 19 2.35 -26.21 -3.92
C TYR A 19 2.36 -25.38 -5.19
N CYS A 20 1.31 -24.59 -5.38
CA CYS A 20 1.30 -23.47 -6.31
C CYS A 20 2.04 -22.31 -5.63
N TRP A 21 3.28 -22.05 -6.03
CA TRP A 21 3.96 -20.83 -5.61
C TRP A 21 3.24 -19.66 -6.29
N ILE A 22 2.37 -18.98 -5.56
CA ILE A 22 1.96 -17.62 -5.90
C ILE A 22 3.25 -16.80 -5.89
N THR A 23 3.71 -16.37 -7.05
CA THR A 23 4.84 -15.45 -7.13
C THR A 23 4.35 -14.05 -6.76
N ASP A 24 4.26 -13.79 -5.46
CA ASP A 24 4.22 -12.43 -4.93
C ASP A 24 5.57 -11.78 -5.19
N ILE A 25 5.63 -10.86 -6.15
CA ILE A 25 6.84 -10.09 -6.47
C ILE A 25 7.14 -9.03 -5.39
N ASN A 26 6.32 -8.86 -4.35
CA ASN A 26 6.50 -7.78 -3.36
C ASN A 26 7.13 -8.19 -2.01
N THR A 27 7.16 -9.46 -1.62
CA THR A 27 7.78 -9.87 -0.33
C THR A 27 9.31 -9.79 -0.35
N LYS A 28 9.93 -9.96 -1.52
CA LYS A 28 11.40 -9.93 -1.68
C LYS A 28 12.00 -8.52 -1.62
N MET A 29 11.25 -7.50 -2.05
CA MET A 29 11.67 -6.10 -1.92
C MET A 29 11.64 -5.66 -0.45
N LEU A 30 10.60 -6.05 0.29
CA LEU A 30 10.51 -5.82 1.74
C LEU A 30 11.66 -6.51 2.50
N SER A 31 12.02 -7.76 2.14
CA SER A 31 13.11 -8.47 2.82
C SER A 31 14.50 -7.83 2.59
N GLN A 32 14.70 -7.15 1.45
CA GLN A 32 15.97 -6.49 1.13
C GLN A 32 16.21 -5.22 1.94
N THR A 33 15.14 -4.48 2.29
CA THR A 33 15.24 -3.29 3.15
C THR A 33 15.50 -3.66 4.61
N VAL A 34 14.94 -4.78 5.09
CA VAL A 34 15.14 -5.28 6.48
C VAL A 34 16.58 -5.76 6.72
N ASN A 35 17.21 -6.43 5.75
CA ASN A 35 18.58 -6.94 5.89
C ASN A 35 19.68 -5.86 5.80
N GLY A 36 19.34 -4.61 5.47
CA GLY A 36 20.28 -3.49 5.36
C GLY A 36 20.43 -2.65 6.63
N TYR A 37 19.67 -2.94 7.68
CA TYR A 37 19.62 -2.15 8.92
C TYR A 37 19.89 -3.02 10.15
N SER A 38 21.10 -3.57 10.25
CA SER A 38 21.56 -4.20 11.48
C SER A 38 21.99 -3.11 12.47
N SER A 39 21.15 -2.79 13.46
CA SER A 39 21.55 -1.98 14.61
C SER A 39 22.04 -2.89 15.74
N ASP A 40 23.28 -2.69 16.18
CA ASP A 40 23.73 -3.11 17.50
C ASP A 40 22.80 -2.50 18.57
N ARG A 41 22.21 -3.33 19.43
CA ARG A 41 21.65 -2.89 20.72
C ARG A 41 22.03 -3.88 21.83
N PRO A 42 22.39 -3.41 23.04
CA PRO A 42 22.76 -4.27 24.15
C PRO A 42 21.52 -4.84 24.86
N ASN A 43 21.75 -5.96 25.57
CA ASN A 43 20.79 -6.67 26.41
C ASN A 43 20.37 -5.81 27.60
N ASP A 44 19.06 -5.62 27.80
CA ASP A 44 18.50 -5.31 29.12
C ASP A 44 17.23 -6.16 29.34
N GLU A 45 17.00 -6.44 30.62
CA GLU A 45 16.37 -7.63 31.18
C GLU A 45 14.83 -7.66 31.06
N MET A 46 14.30 -8.88 31.06
CA MET A 46 12.89 -9.24 30.88
C MET A 46 12.12 -9.16 32.20
N GLU A 47 11.19 -8.21 32.33
CA GLU A 47 10.09 -8.29 33.30
C GLU A 47 8.79 -8.68 32.58
N ASN A 48 8.14 -9.72 33.10
CA ASN A 48 6.88 -10.26 32.59
C ASN A 48 5.70 -9.44 33.11
N ASP A 49 4.89 -8.90 32.22
CA ASP A 49 3.50 -8.55 32.53
C ASP A 49 2.57 -9.10 31.44
N GLU A 50 1.64 -9.96 31.86
CA GLU A 50 0.56 -10.45 31.02
C GLU A 50 -0.60 -9.45 31.12
N SER A 51 -0.67 -8.49 30.18
CA SER A 51 -1.91 -7.77 29.91
C SER A 51 -2.09 -7.46 28.42
N ASP A 52 -3.23 -7.94 27.93
CA ASP A 52 -4.04 -7.45 26.80
C ASP A 52 -3.37 -7.21 25.42
N GLY A 53 -3.54 -8.19 24.53
CA GLY A 53 -4.29 -7.99 23.29
C GLY A 53 -3.80 -7.06 22.16
N GLU A 54 -2.75 -6.24 22.31
CA GLU A 54 -2.43 -5.22 21.29
C GLU A 54 -0.94 -4.93 21.04
N ASN A 55 -0.03 -5.84 21.40
CA ASN A 55 1.38 -5.73 20.98
C ASN A 55 1.65 -6.43 19.65
N ARG A 56 1.02 -5.93 18.58
CA ARG A 56 1.60 -6.13 17.25
C ARG A 56 2.80 -5.20 17.20
N ILE A 57 4.01 -5.74 17.30
CA ILE A 57 5.20 -5.00 16.87
C ILE A 57 4.93 -4.60 15.42
N ASN A 58 4.55 -3.35 15.21
CA ASN A 58 4.27 -2.77 13.91
C ASN A 58 5.61 -2.55 13.21
N LEU A 59 6.25 -3.65 12.83
CA LEU A 59 7.55 -3.75 12.15
C LEU A 59 7.55 -3.06 10.76
N LEU A 60 6.48 -2.36 10.42
CA LEU A 60 6.18 -1.75 9.13
C LEU A 60 5.84 -0.25 9.24
N ILE A 61 5.88 0.36 10.44
CA ILE A 61 5.78 1.83 10.59
C ILE A 61 7.12 2.44 10.21
N PHE A 62 7.10 3.48 9.37
CA PHE A 62 8.31 4.13 8.89
C PHE A 62 9.09 4.74 10.07
N PRO A 63 10.41 4.52 10.19
CA PRO A 63 11.19 5.03 11.33
C PRO A 63 11.06 6.54 11.52
N GLY A 64 10.83 6.95 12.77
CA GLY A 64 10.65 8.37 13.12
C GLY A 64 9.23 8.90 12.89
N THR A 65 8.30 8.05 12.44
CA THR A 65 6.87 8.35 12.27
C THR A 65 6.04 7.48 13.21
N LYS A 66 4.76 7.85 13.42
CA LYS A 66 3.78 7.06 14.18
C LYS A 66 2.60 6.62 13.33
N TRP A 67 2.37 7.26 12.19
CA TRP A 67 1.21 7.06 11.32
C TRP A 67 1.56 6.49 9.95
N CYS A 68 2.84 6.48 9.55
CA CYS A 68 3.22 6.02 8.20
C CYS A 68 3.43 4.50 8.15
N GLY A 69 2.34 3.73 8.06
CA GLY A 69 2.38 2.29 7.86
C GLY A 69 0.99 1.65 7.96
N PRO A 70 0.88 0.33 8.17
CA PRO A 70 -0.41 -0.32 8.37
C PRO A 70 -1.01 0.06 9.73
N GLY A 71 -1.95 1.01 9.73
CA GLY A 71 -2.46 1.62 10.96
C GLY A 71 -1.44 2.57 11.56
N ASN A 72 -1.50 2.78 12.88
CA ASN A 72 -0.60 3.70 13.58
C ASN A 72 -0.20 3.17 14.96
N VAL A 73 0.82 3.79 15.55
CA VAL A 73 1.31 3.56 16.92
C VAL A 73 1.23 4.83 17.76
N ALA A 74 0.31 5.73 17.40
CA ALA A 74 0.13 7.02 18.06
C ALA A 74 -0.76 6.88 19.29
N ASP A 75 -0.40 7.52 20.39
CA ASP A 75 -1.20 7.52 21.63
C ASP A 75 -2.52 8.29 21.45
N ASN A 76 -2.51 9.28 20.56
CA ASN A 76 -3.66 10.11 20.22
C ASN A 76 -3.42 10.85 18.88
N TYR A 77 -4.44 11.56 18.39
CA TYR A 77 -4.40 12.28 17.11
C TYR A 77 -3.21 13.25 16.97
N ASP A 78 -2.83 13.95 18.05
CA ASP A 78 -1.75 14.94 18.01
C ASP A 78 -0.37 14.33 18.24
N ASP A 79 -0.30 13.03 18.52
CA ASP A 79 0.94 12.32 18.77
C ASP A 79 1.66 11.98 17.47
N LEU A 80 2.58 12.86 17.08
CA LEU A 80 3.45 12.72 15.92
C LEU A 80 4.86 12.28 16.34
N GLY A 81 5.52 11.54 15.46
CA GLY A 81 6.93 11.19 15.56
C GLY A 81 7.86 12.37 15.27
N VAL A 82 9.17 12.11 15.35
CA VAL A 82 10.22 13.12 15.11
C VAL A 82 10.24 13.63 13.66
N GLU A 83 9.75 12.84 12.71
CA GLU A 83 9.56 13.23 11.30
C GLU A 83 8.17 13.86 11.09
N ALA A 84 7.85 14.84 11.93
CA ALA A 84 6.48 15.34 12.15
C ALA A 84 5.76 15.82 10.88
N GLU A 85 6.46 16.46 9.94
CA GLU A 85 5.84 16.95 8.70
C GLU A 85 5.35 15.80 7.81
N ALA A 86 6.17 14.75 7.67
CA ALA A 86 5.78 13.58 6.88
C ALA A 86 4.72 12.75 7.63
N ASP A 87 4.87 12.64 8.95
CA ASP A 87 3.96 11.88 9.80
C ASP A 87 2.55 12.47 9.84
N ALA A 88 2.44 13.81 9.88
CA ALA A 88 1.16 14.50 9.77
C ALA A 88 0.44 14.19 8.45
N CYS A 89 1.17 14.08 7.34
CA CYS A 89 0.57 13.66 6.06
C CYS A 89 -0.01 12.25 6.13
N CYS A 90 0.69 11.31 6.79
CA CYS A 90 0.21 9.94 6.97
C CYS A 90 -0.99 9.87 7.91
N ARG A 91 -0.98 10.65 9.01
CA ARG A 91 -2.14 10.77 9.91
C ARG A 91 -3.38 11.23 9.17
N ASP A 92 -3.27 12.29 8.38
CA ASP A 92 -4.41 12.83 7.63
C ASP A 92 -4.90 11.84 6.56
N HIS A 93 -4.00 11.06 5.98
CA HIS A 93 -4.31 9.96 5.04
C HIS A 93 -5.08 8.83 5.72
N ASP A 94 -4.63 8.38 6.90
CA ASP A 94 -5.30 7.35 7.72
C ASP A 94 -6.73 7.76 8.11
N HIS A 95 -7.01 9.05 8.25
CA HIS A 95 -8.33 9.59 8.59
C HIS A 95 -9.22 9.86 7.38
N CYS A 96 -8.93 9.24 6.23
CA CYS A 96 -9.79 9.37 5.06
C CYS A 96 -11.23 8.91 5.35
N PRO A 97 -12.26 9.73 5.06
CA PRO A 97 -13.64 9.39 5.41
C PRO A 97 -14.22 8.24 4.57
N ASP A 98 -13.59 7.89 3.45
CA ASP A 98 -14.04 6.83 2.57
C ASP A 98 -12.87 5.92 2.19
N LEU A 99 -12.85 4.76 2.83
CA LEU A 99 -11.84 3.72 2.68
C LEU A 99 -12.46 2.33 2.54
N ILE A 100 -11.67 1.39 2.03
CA ILE A 100 -11.98 -0.04 1.96
C ILE A 100 -10.77 -0.79 2.56
N PRO A 101 -10.92 -1.42 3.74
CA PRO A 101 -9.86 -2.23 4.33
C PRO A 101 -9.45 -3.39 3.42
N GLY A 102 -8.26 -3.95 3.66
CA GLY A 102 -7.78 -5.10 2.88
C GLY A 102 -8.70 -6.32 3.03
N GLY A 103 -9.06 -6.95 1.90
CA GLY A 103 -9.98 -8.08 1.85
C GLY A 103 -11.47 -7.73 1.97
N GLU A 104 -11.82 -6.46 2.20
CA GLU A 104 -13.21 -6.04 2.37
C GLU A 104 -13.85 -5.53 1.07
N SER A 105 -15.19 -5.47 1.08
CA SER A 105 -15.98 -4.96 -0.04
C SER A 105 -16.82 -3.74 0.38
N LYS A 106 -16.82 -2.71 -0.47
CA LYS A 106 -17.67 -1.51 -0.34
C LYS A 106 -17.90 -0.94 -1.73
N HIS A 107 -19.01 -0.23 -1.94
CA HIS A 107 -19.32 0.40 -3.24
C HIS A 107 -19.35 -0.57 -4.43
N ASN A 108 -19.65 -1.85 -4.19
CA ASN A 108 -19.55 -2.93 -5.17
C ASN A 108 -18.13 -3.14 -5.73
N LEU A 109 -17.10 -2.73 -4.97
CA LEU A 109 -15.70 -3.02 -5.20
C LEU A 109 -15.20 -3.93 -4.08
N THR A 110 -14.30 -4.86 -4.41
CA THR A 110 -13.55 -5.64 -3.42
C THR A 110 -12.09 -5.22 -3.46
N ASN A 111 -11.52 -4.91 -2.29
CA ASN A 111 -10.11 -4.62 -2.15
C ASN A 111 -9.33 -5.93 -1.94
N GLU A 112 -8.83 -6.53 -3.02
CA GLU A 112 -8.04 -7.76 -2.96
C GLU A 112 -6.62 -7.58 -2.37
N SER A 113 -6.23 -6.36 -2.00
CA SER A 113 -4.91 -6.10 -1.39
C SER A 113 -4.92 -6.39 0.11
N PHE A 114 -3.75 -6.71 0.67
CA PHE A 114 -3.58 -6.91 2.11
C PHE A 114 -3.55 -5.59 2.92
N TYR A 115 -3.67 -4.44 2.24
CA TYR A 115 -3.61 -3.10 2.83
C TYR A 115 -4.85 -2.29 2.42
N THR A 116 -5.16 -1.26 3.22
CA THR A 116 -6.30 -0.36 3.00
C THR A 116 -6.13 0.45 1.73
N ARG A 117 -7.20 0.56 0.93
CA ARG A 117 -7.27 1.51 -0.20
C ARG A 117 -8.27 2.60 0.09
N LEU A 118 -7.95 3.81 -0.33
CA LEU A 118 -8.72 5.01 -0.02
C LEU A 118 -9.39 5.61 -1.26
N ASN A 119 -10.29 6.55 -1.01
CA ASN A 119 -10.83 7.39 -2.05
C ASN A 119 -9.69 8.19 -2.71
N CYS A 120 -9.73 8.36 -4.04
CA CYS A 120 -8.69 9.07 -4.79
C CYS A 120 -8.42 10.49 -4.27
N SER A 121 -9.44 11.19 -3.76
CA SER A 121 -9.24 12.52 -3.18
C SER A 121 -8.35 12.53 -1.93
N CYS A 122 -8.25 11.43 -1.19
CA CYS A 122 -7.34 11.28 -0.06
C CYS A 122 -5.91 11.00 -0.53
N ASP A 123 -5.75 10.13 -1.54
CA ASP A 123 -4.43 9.85 -2.14
C ASP A 123 -3.85 11.09 -2.84
N ASP A 124 -4.67 11.87 -3.54
CA ASP A 124 -4.26 13.13 -4.17
C ASP A 124 -3.76 14.14 -3.12
N LYS A 125 -4.51 14.32 -2.03
CA LYS A 125 -4.09 15.18 -0.90
C LYS A 125 -2.82 14.69 -0.22
N PHE A 126 -2.68 13.37 -0.08
CA PHE A 126 -1.50 12.77 0.52
C PHE A 126 -0.26 13.00 -0.34
N HIS A 127 -0.38 12.86 -1.66
CA HIS A 127 0.67 13.19 -2.61
C HIS A 127 1.12 14.65 -2.46
N ASP A 128 0.16 15.58 -2.51
CA ASP A 128 0.42 17.01 -2.38
C ASP A 128 1.06 17.36 -1.02
N CYS A 129 0.56 16.76 0.07
CA CYS A 129 1.09 16.97 1.41
C CYS A 129 2.57 16.54 1.50
N LEU A 130 2.89 15.33 1.05
CA LEU A 130 4.26 14.82 1.05
C LEU A 130 5.18 15.65 0.15
N LYS A 131 4.69 16.13 -1.01
CA LYS A 131 5.43 17.05 -1.88
C LYS A 131 5.73 18.37 -1.18
N SER A 132 4.74 18.95 -0.50
CA SER A 132 4.84 20.24 0.17
C SER A 132 5.74 20.19 1.41
N SER A 133 5.80 19.04 2.11
CA SER A 133 6.64 18.83 3.29
C SER A 133 8.13 18.98 2.98
N ASN A 134 8.55 18.64 1.75
CA ASN A 134 9.93 18.79 1.26
C ASN A 134 11.03 18.16 2.14
N THR A 135 10.68 17.16 2.96
CA THR A 135 11.65 16.39 3.78
C THR A 135 12.18 15.18 3.01
N LYS A 136 13.29 14.59 3.47
CA LYS A 136 13.79 13.33 2.90
C LYS A 136 12.82 12.18 3.19
N THR A 137 12.28 12.15 4.40
CA THR A 137 11.30 11.15 4.86
C THR A 137 10.04 11.15 4.01
N ALA A 138 9.45 12.33 3.76
CA ALA A 138 8.28 12.46 2.89
C ALA A 138 8.55 11.96 1.47
N LYS A 139 9.76 12.21 0.93
CA LYS A 139 10.17 11.70 -0.38
C LYS A 139 10.25 10.18 -0.42
N TYR A 140 10.81 9.55 0.61
CA TYR A 140 10.87 8.09 0.70
C TYR A 140 9.48 7.47 0.82
N ILE A 141 8.64 8.00 1.71
CA ILE A 141 7.25 7.54 1.89
C ILE A 141 6.48 7.67 0.57
N GLY A 142 6.60 8.81 -0.12
CA GLY A 142 5.97 9.03 -1.41
C GLY A 142 6.39 7.99 -2.46
N VAL A 143 7.70 7.73 -2.60
CA VAL A 143 8.19 6.71 -3.55
C VAL A 143 7.68 5.32 -3.20
N ILE A 144 7.67 4.95 -1.91
CA ILE A 144 7.16 3.64 -1.47
C ILE A 144 5.67 3.51 -1.83
N TYR A 145 4.85 4.47 -1.42
CA TYR A 145 3.40 4.40 -1.59
C TYR A 145 2.97 4.49 -3.06
N PHE A 146 3.44 5.54 -3.76
CA PHE A 146 2.98 5.84 -5.10
C PHE A 146 3.70 5.02 -6.17
N ASN A 147 5.01 4.78 -6.05
CA ASN A 147 5.78 4.15 -7.14
C ASN A 147 5.98 2.64 -6.91
N THR A 148 6.30 2.23 -5.68
CA THR A 148 6.67 0.84 -5.36
C THR A 148 5.45 -0.06 -5.15
N LEU A 149 4.48 0.34 -4.32
CA LEU A 149 3.29 -0.49 -4.05
C LEU A 149 2.38 -0.66 -5.26
N GLN A 150 2.46 0.26 -6.24
CA GLN A 150 1.54 0.33 -7.38
C GLN A 150 0.08 0.27 -6.93
N THR A 151 -0.24 0.98 -5.83
CA THR A 151 -1.58 1.02 -5.25
C THR A 151 -2.59 1.63 -6.23
N LYS A 152 -3.86 1.39 -5.94
CA LYS A 152 -5.00 2.00 -6.64
C LYS A 152 -5.87 2.70 -5.62
N CYS A 153 -6.46 3.81 -6.03
CA CYS A 153 -7.51 4.48 -5.29
C CYS A 153 -8.87 4.19 -5.93
N PHE A 154 -9.96 4.54 -5.25
CA PHE A 154 -11.30 4.44 -5.84
C PHE A 154 -12.01 5.78 -5.87
N ARG A 155 -12.89 5.98 -6.84
CA ARG A 155 -13.81 7.13 -6.88
C ARG A 155 -15.04 6.80 -7.72
N LYS A 156 -16.12 7.56 -7.51
CA LYS A 156 -17.33 7.49 -8.33
C LYS A 156 -17.16 8.36 -9.57
N ASP A 157 -17.15 7.74 -10.74
CA ASP A 157 -16.99 8.43 -12.02
C ASP A 157 -17.74 7.71 -13.15
N TYR A 158 -17.77 8.28 -14.35
CA TYR A 158 -18.28 7.59 -15.53
C TYR A 158 -17.49 6.31 -15.80
N PRO A 159 -18.12 5.26 -16.38
CA PRO A 159 -17.41 4.02 -16.73
C PRO A 159 -16.20 4.29 -17.63
N THR A 160 -15.02 3.81 -17.24
CA THR A 160 -13.82 3.95 -18.06
C THR A 160 -13.89 3.03 -19.27
N THR A 161 -13.61 3.56 -20.46
CA THR A 161 -13.64 2.78 -21.72
C THR A 161 -12.26 2.38 -22.19
N GLU A 162 -11.27 3.26 -22.03
CA GLU A 162 -9.89 3.03 -22.46
C GLU A 162 -8.90 3.85 -21.66
N CYS A 163 -7.64 3.41 -21.71
CA CYS A 163 -6.51 4.18 -21.21
C CYS A 163 -5.89 5.01 -22.33
N ILE A 164 -5.99 6.33 -22.23
CA ILE A 164 -5.45 7.28 -23.23
C ILE A 164 -3.95 7.48 -23.05
N LYS A 165 -3.49 7.49 -21.80
CA LYS A 165 -2.08 7.76 -21.48
C LYS A 165 -1.58 6.81 -20.42
N LYS A 166 -0.54 6.05 -20.77
CA LYS A 166 0.20 5.22 -19.82
C LYS A 166 1.36 5.98 -19.23
N GLY A 167 1.71 5.62 -18.00
CA GLY A 167 2.84 6.17 -17.28
C GLY A 167 3.25 5.31 -16.09
N GLY A 168 3.92 5.97 -15.16
CA GLY A 168 4.68 5.30 -14.11
C GLY A 168 5.98 4.68 -14.63
N TRP A 169 6.82 4.22 -13.72
CA TRP A 169 8.15 3.70 -14.06
C TRP A 169 8.10 2.61 -15.15
N PHE A 170 7.24 1.61 -15.04
CA PHE A 170 7.15 0.53 -16.03
C PHE A 170 6.11 0.74 -17.14
N LYS A 171 5.54 1.96 -17.27
CA LYS A 171 4.40 2.25 -18.17
C LYS A 171 3.20 1.32 -17.93
N THR A 172 3.05 0.82 -16.70
CA THR A 172 1.98 -0.11 -16.30
C THR A 172 0.72 0.62 -15.84
N LYS A 173 0.86 1.88 -15.41
CA LYS A 173 -0.25 2.69 -14.88
C LYS A 173 -0.95 3.46 -15.99
N CYS A 174 -2.25 3.66 -15.83
CA CYS A 174 -3.01 4.58 -16.64
C CYS A 174 -3.15 5.95 -15.96
N LEU A 175 -2.62 7.00 -16.59
CA LEU A 175 -2.65 8.36 -16.06
C LEU A 175 -3.85 9.17 -16.57
N GLU A 176 -4.37 8.82 -17.75
CA GLU A 176 -5.53 9.49 -18.35
C GLU A 176 -6.47 8.45 -18.96
N TYR A 177 -7.76 8.55 -18.64
CA TYR A 177 -8.80 7.62 -19.03
C TYR A 177 -9.80 8.31 -19.96
N ALA A 178 -10.34 7.56 -20.92
CA ALA A 178 -11.58 7.95 -21.59
C ALA A 178 -12.78 7.31 -20.89
N TYR A 179 -13.94 7.92 -21.07
CA TYR A 179 -15.15 7.60 -20.32
C TYR A 179 -16.36 7.44 -21.23
N ASN A 180 -17.26 6.52 -20.87
CA ASN A 180 -18.60 6.48 -21.41
C ASN A 180 -19.51 7.44 -20.62
N THR A 181 -19.71 8.64 -21.16
CA THR A 181 -20.55 9.67 -20.52
C THR A 181 -22.06 9.46 -20.71
N THR A 182 -22.47 8.43 -21.45
CA THR A 182 -23.88 8.09 -21.64
C THR A 182 -24.45 7.21 -20.54
N GLU A 183 -23.60 6.59 -19.73
CA GLU A 183 -23.96 5.73 -18.61
C GLU A 183 -23.89 6.47 -17.27
N ASP A 184 -24.56 5.91 -16.26
CA ASP A 184 -24.50 6.45 -14.90
C ASP A 184 -23.13 6.25 -14.26
N LYS A 185 -22.76 7.17 -13.36
CA LYS A 185 -21.49 7.08 -12.63
C LYS A 185 -21.49 5.92 -11.63
N GLN A 186 -20.37 5.20 -11.60
CA GLN A 186 -20.14 4.06 -10.70
C GLN A 186 -18.75 4.15 -10.05
N TYR A 187 -18.60 3.50 -8.90
CA TYR A 187 -17.30 3.40 -8.23
C TYR A 187 -16.38 2.45 -8.99
N GLN A 188 -15.15 2.89 -9.23
CA GLN A 188 -14.14 2.15 -10.00
C GLN A 188 -12.75 2.35 -9.37
N TRP A 189 -11.83 1.45 -9.70
CA TRP A 189 -10.42 1.55 -9.33
C TRP A 189 -9.61 2.38 -10.34
N PHE A 190 -8.77 3.27 -9.86
CA PHE A 190 -7.90 4.13 -10.66
C PHE A 190 -6.45 4.00 -10.20
N ASP A 191 -5.52 4.11 -11.15
CA ASP A 191 -4.09 4.18 -10.83
C ASP A 191 -3.75 5.54 -10.21
N VAL A 192 -2.93 5.52 -9.15
CA VAL A 192 -2.38 6.75 -8.57
C VAL A 192 -1.16 7.24 -9.35
N GLN A 193 -0.97 8.56 -9.42
CA GLN A 193 0.22 9.15 -10.06
C GLN A 193 1.49 8.74 -9.31
N ASP A 194 2.61 8.60 -10.03
CA ASP A 194 3.92 8.42 -9.40
C ASP A 194 4.31 9.66 -8.58
N PHE A 195 5.04 9.46 -7.49
CA PHE A 195 5.68 10.51 -6.72
C PHE A 195 6.90 11.06 -7.45
#